data_AF-Q9F8P1-F1
#
_entry.id   AF-Q9F8P1-F1
#
_cell.length_a   1.000
_cell.length_b   1.000
_cell.length_c   1.000
_cell.angle_alpha   90.00
_cell.angle_beta   90.00
_cell.angle_gamma   90.00
#
_symmetry.space_group_name_H-M   'P 1'
#
loop_
_entity.id
_entity.type
_entity.pdbx_description
1 polymer ?
#
loop_
_entity_poly.entity_id
_entity_poly.type
_entity_poly.pdbx_seq_one_letter_code
_entity_poly.pdbx_strand_id
1 'polypeptide(L)'
;MGHLGFSKEEVFKALAERLHKNPVGAPYSETLMKILKILYTEEEAAVGSRFPGGFVTFDQLLAATGLSSEELAAHLENMASKGLVIDVLRNGETYYMLTPTVVGFFEYTFMRVDS
;
A
#
# COMPACT_ATOMS: atom_id res chain seq x y z
N MET A 1 3.29 25.11 -11.06
CA MET A 1 4.34 24.52 -10.21
C MET A 1 4.51 23.07 -10.64
N GLY A 2 5.74 22.63 -10.86
CA GLY A 2 6.03 21.43 -11.66
C GLY A 2 5.58 20.13 -11.00
N HIS A 3 4.61 19.46 -11.62
CA HIS A 3 4.42 18.03 -11.41
C HIS A 3 5.60 17.30 -12.03
N LEU A 4 6.60 16.93 -11.22
CA LEU A 4 7.38 15.73 -11.49
C LEU A 4 6.44 14.54 -11.23
N GLY A 5 5.44 14.41 -12.10
CA GLY A 5 4.54 13.26 -12.12
C GLY A 5 5.33 12.12 -12.71
N PHE A 6 5.80 11.21 -11.86
CA PHE A 6 6.27 9.90 -12.31
C PHE A 6 5.25 9.35 -13.31
N SER A 7 5.73 8.79 -14.41
CA SER A 7 4.84 8.08 -15.32
C SER A 7 4.17 6.92 -14.56
N LYS A 8 2.95 6.56 -14.96
CA LYS A 8 2.21 5.43 -14.37
C LYS A 8 3.09 4.19 -14.20
N GLU A 9 3.91 3.87 -15.19
CA GLU A 9 4.82 2.71 -15.12
C GLU A 9 5.85 2.82 -13.99
N GLU A 10 6.43 4.00 -13.77
CA GLU A 10 7.40 4.25 -12.70
C GLU A 10 6.76 4.13 -11.32
N VAL A 11 5.52 4.59 -11.15
CA VAL A 11 4.78 4.46 -9.88
C VAL A 11 4.56 2.99 -9.53
N PHE A 12 4.07 2.20 -10.48
CA PHE A 12 3.85 0.76 -10.25
C PHE A 12 5.16 0.00 -10.05
N LYS A 13 6.25 0.42 -10.73
CA LYS A 13 7.57 -0.18 -10.52
C LYS A 13 8.09 0.12 -9.12
N ALA A 14 7.94 1.35 -8.63
CA ALA A 14 8.33 1.73 -7.27
C ALA A 14 7.54 0.94 -6.22
N LEU A 15 6.24 0.73 -6.44
CA LEU A 15 5.42 -0.14 -5.60
C LEU A 15 5.96 -1.59 -5.59
N ALA A 16 6.24 -2.16 -6.77
CA ALA A 16 6.77 -3.52 -6.89
C ALA A 16 8.12 -3.67 -6.17
N GLU A 17 9.04 -2.70 -6.34
CA GLU A 17 10.33 -2.67 -5.64
C GLU A 17 10.15 -2.57 -4.12
N ARG A 18 9.18 -1.79 -3.65
CA ARG A 18 8.87 -1.71 -2.22
C ARG A 18 8.34 -3.04 -1.69
N LEU A 19 7.42 -3.68 -2.39
CA LEU A 19 6.88 -5.00 -2.03
C LEU A 19 7.97 -6.07 -2.01
N HIS A 20 8.94 -5.99 -2.94
CA HIS A 20 10.08 -6.90 -2.99
C HIS A 20 10.97 -6.85 -1.73
N LYS A 21 10.96 -5.74 -0.98
CA LYS A 21 11.71 -5.61 0.28
C LYS A 21 11.11 -6.42 1.45
N ASN A 22 9.91 -6.98 1.30
CA ASN A 22 9.33 -7.87 2.31
C ASN A 22 10.06 -9.22 2.30
N PRO A 23 10.12 -9.98 3.43
CA PRO A 23 10.89 -11.22 3.53
C PRO A 23 10.55 -12.29 2.48
N VAL A 24 9.29 -12.36 2.05
CA VAL A 24 8.82 -13.30 1.02
C VAL A 24 9.25 -12.86 -0.39
N GLY A 25 9.52 -11.57 -0.56
CA GLY A 25 9.86 -10.97 -1.84
C GLY A 25 8.68 -10.92 -2.83
N ALA A 26 8.91 -10.17 -3.91
CA ALA A 26 8.02 -10.08 -5.06
C ALA A 26 8.88 -9.68 -6.26
N PRO A 27 9.65 -10.61 -6.86
CA PRO A 27 10.54 -10.25 -7.95
C PRO A 27 9.73 -9.63 -9.10
N TYR A 28 10.31 -8.60 -9.71
CA TYR A 28 9.69 -7.93 -10.85
C TYR A 28 9.36 -8.93 -11.96
N SER A 29 8.13 -8.86 -12.46
CA SER A 29 7.70 -9.60 -13.66
C SER A 29 6.56 -8.84 -14.33
N GLU A 30 6.40 -9.01 -15.63
CA GLU A 30 5.27 -8.40 -16.36
C GLU A 30 3.92 -8.86 -15.78
N THR A 31 3.85 -10.12 -15.34
CA THR A 31 2.66 -10.67 -14.68
C THR A 31 2.37 -9.93 -13.38
N LEU A 32 3.36 -9.76 -12.49
CA LEU A 32 3.18 -9.00 -11.25
C LEU A 32 2.69 -7.58 -11.53
N MET A 33 3.30 -6.89 -12.51
CA MET A 33 2.90 -5.53 -12.88
C MET A 33 1.45 -5.45 -13.36
N LYS A 34 0.99 -6.41 -14.17
CA LYS A 34 -0.41 -6.50 -14.60
C LYS A 34 -1.34 -6.68 -13.41
N ILE A 35 -0.98 -7.53 -12.45
CA ILE A 35 -1.83 -7.77 -11.29
C ILE A 35 -1.87 -6.54 -10.36
N LEU A 36 -0.74 -5.88 -10.12
CA LEU A 36 -0.72 -4.63 -9.32
C LEU A 36 -1.60 -3.54 -9.96
N LYS A 37 -1.60 -3.41 -11.28
CA LYS A 37 -2.46 -2.47 -12.03
C LYS A 37 -3.95 -2.80 -11.97
N ILE A 38 -4.32 -4.03 -11.61
CA ILE A 38 -5.72 -4.42 -11.38
C ILE A 38 -6.15 -4.03 -9.97
N LEU A 39 -5.24 -4.18 -8.99
CA LEU A 39 -5.55 -3.98 -7.58
C LEU A 39 -5.50 -2.52 -7.13
N TYR A 40 -4.49 -1.78 -7.57
CA TYR A 40 -4.24 -0.41 -7.13
C TYR A 40 -4.67 0.59 -8.21
N THR A 41 -5.23 1.72 -7.78
CA THR A 41 -5.18 2.93 -8.61
C THR A 41 -3.76 3.48 -8.66
N GLU A 42 -3.53 4.47 -9.52
CA GLU A 42 -2.21 5.10 -9.63
C GLU A 42 -1.83 5.84 -8.34
N GLU A 43 -2.80 6.50 -7.71
CA GLU A 43 -2.63 7.23 -6.45
C GLU A 43 -2.36 6.26 -5.28
N GLU A 44 -3.10 5.15 -5.20
CA GLU A 44 -2.87 4.12 -4.19
C GLU A 44 -1.50 3.45 -4.37
N ALA A 45 -1.08 3.22 -5.62
CA ALA A 45 0.25 2.69 -5.90
C ALA A 45 1.34 3.68 -5.47
N ALA A 46 1.13 4.99 -5.64
CA ALA A 46 2.03 6.02 -5.15
C ALA A 46 2.14 6.01 -3.62
N VAL A 47 1.01 5.90 -2.90
CA VAL A 47 0.98 5.74 -1.44
C VAL A 47 1.72 4.47 -1.01
N GLY A 48 1.38 3.32 -1.61
CA GLY A 48 2.00 2.04 -1.29
C GLY A 48 3.51 1.99 -1.57
N SER A 49 3.99 2.70 -2.59
CA SER A 49 5.44 2.80 -2.88
C SER A 49 6.24 3.50 -1.78
N ARG A 50 5.59 4.38 -1.01
CA ARG A 50 6.19 5.20 0.06
C ARG A 50 6.00 4.61 1.46
N PHE A 51 5.24 3.52 1.59
CA PHE A 51 5.00 2.87 2.86
C PHE A 51 6.34 2.46 3.51
N PRO A 52 6.65 2.86 4.75
CA PRO A 52 7.82 2.33 5.44
C PRO A 52 7.66 0.83 5.76
N GLY A 53 8.76 0.17 6.16
CA GLY A 53 8.77 -1.25 6.49
C GLY A 53 8.01 -1.57 7.78
N GLY A 54 7.23 -2.65 7.78
CA GLY A 54 6.50 -3.13 8.96
C GLY A 54 5.27 -2.29 9.31
N PHE A 55 4.90 -2.30 10.60
CA PHE A 55 3.80 -1.50 11.15
C PHE A 55 4.26 -0.06 11.37
N VAL A 56 3.47 0.90 10.87
CA VAL A 56 3.78 2.33 10.90
C VAL A 56 2.58 3.14 11.37
N THR A 57 2.83 4.28 11.99
CA THR A 57 1.75 5.17 12.45
C THR A 57 1.23 6.05 11.31
N PHE A 58 0.05 6.64 11.51
CA PHE A 58 -0.54 7.58 10.55
C PHE A 58 0.40 8.77 10.27
N ASP A 59 1.03 9.33 11.31
CA ASP A 59 1.96 10.45 11.19
C ASP A 59 3.22 10.10 10.39
N GLN A 60 3.73 8.88 10.53
CA GLN A 60 4.85 8.39 9.72
C GLN A 60 4.46 8.30 8.24
N LEU A 61 3.23 7.90 7.95
CA LEU A 61 2.71 7.86 6.58
C LEU A 61 2.46 9.24 6.01
N LEU A 62 1.97 10.20 6.80
CA LEU A 62 1.88 11.61 6.38
C LEU A 62 3.25 12.15 5.99
N ALA A 63 4.26 11.92 6.81
CA ALA A 63 5.62 12.35 6.52
C ALA A 63 6.21 11.67 5.27
N ALA A 64 5.92 10.38 5.06
CA ALA A 64 6.44 9.64 3.90
C ALA A 64 5.75 10.03 2.58
N THR A 65 4.44 10.30 2.63
CA THR A 65 3.61 10.57 1.44
C THR A 65 3.55 12.04 1.07
N GLY A 66 3.58 12.94 2.06
CA GLY A 66 3.38 14.38 1.88
C GLY A 66 1.93 14.78 1.59
N LEU A 67 0.97 13.87 1.76
CA LEU A 67 -0.45 14.11 1.56
C LEU A 67 -1.08 14.85 2.76
N SER A 68 -2.25 15.45 2.54
CA SER A 68 -3.06 15.91 3.67
C SER A 68 -3.63 14.74 4.48
N SER A 69 -4.00 15.01 5.74
CA SER A 69 -4.64 14.02 6.60
C SER A 69 -5.91 13.42 5.99
N GLU A 70 -6.71 14.23 5.30
CA GLU A 70 -7.97 13.77 4.71
C GLU A 70 -7.73 12.86 3.49
N GLU A 71 -6.80 13.25 2.61
CA GLU A 71 -6.43 12.45 1.44
C GLU A 71 -5.81 11.11 1.86
N LEU A 72 -4.87 11.12 2.82
CA LEU A 72 -4.24 9.90 3.28
C LEU A 72 -5.25 8.95 3.92
N ALA A 73 -6.16 9.47 4.76
CA ALA A 73 -7.20 8.66 5.38
C ALA A 73 -8.11 8.01 4.32
N ALA A 74 -8.53 8.77 3.30
CA ALA A 74 -9.36 8.24 2.22
C ALA A 74 -8.63 7.16 1.41
N HIS A 75 -7.34 7.32 1.13
CA HIS A 75 -6.55 6.28 0.47
C HIS A 75 -6.39 5.04 1.33
N LEU A 76 -6.04 5.18 2.61
CA LEU A 76 -5.87 4.04 3.51
C LEU A 76 -7.17 3.25 3.70
N GLU A 77 -8.32 3.94 3.82
CA GLU A 77 -9.64 3.30 3.90
C GLU A 77 -9.94 2.48 2.65
N ASN A 78 -9.76 3.06 1.46
CA ASN A 78 -9.97 2.36 0.20
C ASN A 78 -9.02 1.17 0.04
N MET A 79 -7.75 1.34 0.40
CA MET A 79 -6.75 0.28 0.34
C MET A 79 -7.05 -0.85 1.34
N ALA A 80 -7.55 -0.52 2.54
CA ALA A 80 -8.00 -1.50 3.53
C ALA A 80 -9.21 -2.30 3.02
N SER A 81 -10.19 -1.64 2.40
CA SER A 81 -11.36 -2.30 1.80
C SER A 81 -10.99 -3.34 0.73
N LYS A 82 -9.83 -3.16 0.08
CA LYS A 82 -9.25 -4.04 -0.95
C LYS A 82 -8.29 -5.08 -0.37
N GLY A 83 -8.02 -5.08 0.93
CA GLY A 83 -7.02 -5.94 1.58
C GLY A 83 -5.55 -5.56 1.30
N LEU A 84 -5.30 -4.36 0.77
CA LEU A 84 -3.96 -3.88 0.38
C LEU A 84 -3.18 -3.27 1.55
N VAL A 85 -3.90 -2.85 2.59
CA VAL A 85 -3.38 -2.36 3.85
C VAL A 85 -4.15 -3.05 4.97
N ILE A 86 -3.46 -3.36 6.06
CA ILE A 86 -4.09 -3.71 7.33
C ILE A 86 -3.86 -2.59 8.33
N ASP A 87 -4.87 -2.28 9.14
CA ASP A 87 -4.79 -1.43 10.29
C ASP A 87 -4.98 -2.25 11.58
N VAL A 88 -4.21 -1.93 12.61
CA VAL A 88 -4.21 -2.64 13.89
C VAL A 88 -4.18 -1.62 15.01
N LEU A 89 -5.21 -1.66 15.87
CA LEU A 89 -5.24 -0.87 17.09
C LEU A 89 -4.38 -1.55 18.17
N ARG A 90 -3.33 -0.87 18.63
CA ARG A 90 -2.47 -1.35 19.72
C ARG A 90 -2.16 -0.21 20.67
N ASN A 91 -2.40 -0.43 21.96
CA ASN A 91 -2.13 0.56 23.02
C ASN A 91 -2.82 1.93 22.78
N GLY A 92 -3.98 1.96 22.11
CA GLY A 92 -4.72 3.18 21.82
C GLY A 92 -4.25 3.95 20.58
N GLU A 93 -3.29 3.40 19.82
CA GLU A 93 -2.78 3.98 18.57
C GLU A 93 -2.99 2.99 17.42
N THR A 94 -3.38 3.51 16.25
CA THR A 94 -3.59 2.72 15.04
C THR A 94 -2.28 2.63 14.26
N TYR A 95 -1.88 1.40 13.96
CA TYR A 95 -0.73 1.09 13.13
C TYR A 95 -1.20 0.50 11.82
N TYR A 96 -0.58 0.92 10.72
CA TYR A 96 -0.86 0.45 9.38
C TYR A 96 0.29 -0.37 8.85
N MET A 97 0.00 -1.36 8.00
CA MET A 97 1.02 -2.12 7.28
C MET A 97 0.54 -2.40 5.87
N LEU A 98 1.39 -2.16 4.87
CA LEU A 98 1.15 -2.58 3.49
C LEU A 98 1.19 -4.11 3.42
N THR A 99 0.13 -4.72 2.91
CA THR A 99 -0.01 -6.18 2.91
C THR A 99 1.05 -6.81 2.00
N PRO A 100 1.82 -7.81 2.47
CA PRO A 100 2.79 -8.51 1.63
C PRO A 100 2.10 -9.26 0.50
N THR A 101 2.71 -9.32 -0.68
CA THR A 101 2.20 -9.97 -1.90
C THR A 101 1.68 -11.39 -1.69
N VAL A 102 2.39 -12.25 -0.97
CA VAL A 102 2.02 -13.67 -0.86
C VAL A 102 0.88 -13.93 0.13
N VAL A 103 0.74 -13.10 1.17
CA VAL A 103 -0.32 -13.22 2.20
C VAL A 103 -1.54 -12.35 1.84
N GLY A 104 -1.35 -11.29 1.04
CA GLY A 104 -2.41 -10.36 0.63
C GLY A 104 -3.29 -10.80 -0.53
N PHE A 105 -2.78 -11.64 -1.45
CA PHE A 105 -3.51 -11.95 -2.69
C PHE A 105 -4.67 -12.95 -2.54
N PHE A 106 -4.57 -13.91 -1.61
CA PHE A 106 -5.53 -15.02 -1.47
C PHE A 106 -6.19 -15.12 -0.09
N GLU A 107 -5.61 -14.56 0.96
CA GLU A 107 -6.14 -14.76 2.32
C GLU A 107 -7.02 -13.59 2.75
N TYR A 108 -6.58 -12.33 2.58
CA TYR A 108 -7.33 -11.19 3.11
C TYR A 108 -8.54 -10.75 2.29
N THR A 109 -8.53 -10.84 0.95
CA THR A 109 -9.71 -10.53 0.12
C THR A 109 -10.90 -11.45 0.40
N PHE A 110 -10.66 -12.61 1.02
CA PHE A 110 -11.69 -13.60 1.39
C PHE A 110 -11.94 -13.71 2.89
N MET A 111 -11.12 -13.07 3.74
CA MET A 111 -11.34 -13.02 5.19
C MET A 111 -12.31 -11.88 5.53
N ARG A 112 -13.61 -12.19 5.46
CA ARG A 112 -14.62 -11.38 6.16
C ARG A 112 -14.55 -11.72 7.65
N VAL A 113 -14.29 -10.72 8.49
CA VAL A 113 -14.63 -10.80 9.91
C VAL A 113 -16.08 -10.35 9.99
N ASP A 114 -17.02 -11.30 10.01
CA ASP A 114 -18.40 -10.99 10.34
C ASP A 114 -18.42 -10.49 11.79
N SER A 115 -18.68 -9.19 11.97
CA SER A 115 -18.93 -8.54 13.25
C SER A 115 -20.40 -8.66 13.65
#